data_AF-A0A562ZV36-F1
#
_entry.id   AF-A0A562ZV36-F1
#
_cell.length_a   1.000
_cell.length_b   1.000
_cell.length_c   1.000
_cell.angle_alpha   90.00
_cell.angle_beta   90.00
_cell.angle_gamma   90.00
#
_symmetry.space_group_name_H-M   'P 1'
#
loop_
_entity.id
_entity.type
_entity.pdbx_description
1 polymer ?
#
loop_
_entity_poly.entity_id
_entity_poly.type
_entity_poly.pdbx_seq_one_letter_code
_entity_poly.pdbx_strand_id
1 'polypeptide(L)'
;MSSASTIAGLLLAMAASLAAGPALAQREVFRCVDAAGKVTYQIQVCGEGRQDAVKLHVTPGQAAPSGPTTPRKAYKAPTEAVLVFTYDPREEPVGFTTERMEAAIRSAMGAWMAGCQVRLTYAGRAPAKLPGTAERVPIRWEPKYLRSNVAGTGGLAHGIALNVWFREEDMLRVLTHEIGHVLGLPHNHDNPESIMSYLQHEKARQAGRVSEADFLACNQAMRARFGNEEPEAPQAAAPSQPGSRMSDREAVEKMRERYRAANAPADNSRWRPASP
;
A
#
# COMPACT_ATOMS: atom_id res chain seq x y z
N MET A 1 24.98 -10.32 76.94
CA MET A 1 25.80 -9.09 76.86
C MET A 1 26.43 -9.11 75.47
N SER A 2 25.75 -8.54 74.48
CA SER A 2 25.84 -7.13 74.06
C SER A 2 26.95 -6.92 73.02
N SER A 3 26.61 -6.08 72.03
CA SER A 3 27.46 -5.43 71.01
C SER A 3 27.53 -6.21 69.69
N ALA A 4 26.74 -5.95 68.64
CA ALA A 4 26.35 -4.72 67.92
C ALA A 4 27.41 -4.19 66.93
N SER A 5 26.97 -4.08 65.67
CA SER A 5 27.39 -3.12 64.63
C SER A 5 28.78 -3.36 63.98
N THR A 6 29.06 -3.20 62.68
CA THR A 6 28.38 -2.51 61.56
C THR A 6 29.15 -2.73 60.23
N ILE A 7 28.46 -2.51 59.11
CA ILE A 7 28.89 -1.76 57.89
C ILE A 7 29.56 -2.49 56.68
N ALA A 8 28.81 -2.36 55.57
CA ALA A 8 29.17 -2.03 54.17
C ALA A 8 29.93 -3.01 53.25
N GLY A 9 29.45 -3.02 52.01
CA GLY A 9 30.03 -3.68 50.83
C GLY A 9 29.12 -4.83 50.39
N LEU A 10 28.51 -4.86 49.22
CA LEU A 10 28.88 -4.27 47.94
C LEU A 10 27.61 -4.25 47.07
N LEU A 11 27.18 -3.06 46.66
CA LEU A 11 26.19 -2.84 45.61
C LEU A 11 26.91 -2.85 44.25
N LEU A 12 26.14 -3.13 43.19
CA LEU A 12 26.45 -3.05 41.75
C LEU A 12 27.11 -4.28 41.09
N ALA A 13 26.26 -5.13 40.51
CA ALA A 13 26.52 -5.78 39.22
C ALA A 13 25.19 -6.20 38.55
N MET A 14 24.36 -5.22 38.17
CA MET A 14 23.25 -5.42 37.23
C MET A 14 23.12 -4.18 36.34
N ALA A 15 23.81 -4.17 35.20
CA ALA A 15 23.47 -3.33 34.05
C ALA A 15 24.39 -3.65 32.87
N ALA A 16 24.05 -4.66 32.08
CA ALA A 16 24.48 -4.76 30.68
C ALA A 16 23.60 -5.73 29.88
N SER A 17 22.28 -5.62 30.01
CA SER A 17 21.38 -6.12 28.96
C SER A 17 21.26 -5.01 27.92
N LEU A 18 22.29 -4.87 27.09
CA LEU A 18 22.21 -4.09 25.86
C LEU A 18 21.00 -4.60 25.09
N ALA A 19 20.01 -3.73 24.97
CA ALA A 19 18.86 -3.91 24.12
C ALA A 19 19.35 -4.13 22.68
N ALA A 20 19.54 -5.40 22.31
CA ALA A 20 19.43 -5.82 20.93
C ALA A 20 17.96 -5.64 20.57
N GLY A 21 17.61 -4.41 20.17
CA GLY A 21 16.32 -4.15 19.55
C GLY A 21 16.17 -5.13 18.38
N PRO A 22 14.99 -5.74 18.19
CA PRO A 22 14.80 -6.69 17.11
C PRO A 22 15.09 -5.96 15.80
N ALA A 23 16.16 -6.38 15.11
CA ALA A 23 16.44 -5.93 13.76
C ALA A 23 15.16 -6.15 12.95
N LEU A 24 14.68 -5.09 12.29
CA LEU A 24 13.60 -5.18 11.31
C LEU A 24 13.99 -6.30 10.34
N ALA A 25 13.28 -7.42 10.40
CA ALA A 25 13.60 -8.58 9.59
C ALA A 25 13.32 -8.23 8.12
N GLN A 26 14.36 -7.80 7.41
CA GLN A 26 14.33 -7.71 5.96
C GLN A 26 14.06 -9.13 5.44
N ARG A 27 12.99 -9.31 4.68
CA ARG A 27 12.71 -10.58 4.02
C ARG A 27 13.19 -10.47 2.59
N GLU A 28 14.07 -11.39 2.22
CA GLU A 28 14.37 -11.62 0.81
C GLU A 28 13.17 -12.33 0.20
N VAL A 29 12.60 -11.72 -0.84
CA VAL A 29 11.55 -12.31 -1.66
C VAL A 29 12.16 -12.50 -3.04
N PHE A 30 11.97 -13.69 -3.59
CA PHE A 30 12.46 -14.06 -4.91
C PHE A 30 11.37 -13.80 -5.94
N ARG A 31 11.68 -12.99 -6.93
CA ARG A 31 10.88 -12.84 -8.15
C ARG A 31 11.24 -13.97 -9.09
N CYS A 32 10.34 -14.94 -9.23
CA CYS A 32 10.53 -16.12 -10.08
C CYS A 32 9.83 -15.91 -11.41
N VAL A 33 10.56 -16.11 -12.51
CA VAL A 33 10.00 -16.12 -13.86
C VAL A 33 10.12 -17.54 -14.40
N ASP A 34 8.98 -18.21 -14.59
CA ASP A 34 8.95 -19.56 -15.14
C ASP A 34 9.24 -19.58 -16.65
N ALA A 35 9.33 -20.79 -17.23
CA ALA A 35 9.61 -20.98 -18.65
C ALA A 35 8.53 -20.38 -19.58
N ALA A 36 7.32 -20.15 -19.08
CA ALA A 36 6.23 -19.51 -19.81
C ALA A 36 6.22 -17.98 -19.64
N GLY A 37 7.19 -17.41 -18.91
CA GLY A 37 7.26 -15.98 -18.62
C GLY A 37 6.31 -15.53 -17.50
N LYS A 38 5.66 -16.45 -16.79
CA LYS A 38 4.79 -16.13 -15.66
C LYS A 38 5.67 -15.73 -14.47
N VAL A 39 5.31 -14.62 -13.86
CA VAL A 39 6.00 -14.10 -12.68
C VAL A 39 5.27 -14.57 -11.42
N THR A 40 6.00 -15.19 -10.50
CA THR A 40 5.54 -15.50 -9.15
C THR A 40 6.50 -14.93 -8.11
N TYR A 41 6.00 -14.66 -6.91
CA TYR A 41 6.81 -14.14 -5.80
C TYR A 41 6.73 -15.12 -4.64
N GLN A 42 7.89 -15.56 -4.16
CA GLN A 42 7.98 -16.54 -3.08
C GLN A 42 9.16 -16.21 -2.16
N ILE A 43 9.07 -16.69 -0.92
CA ILE A 43 10.11 -16.46 0.11
C ILE A 43 11.25 -17.47 -0.04
N GLN A 44 11.01 -18.59 -0.74
CA GLN A 44 12.08 -19.53 -1.12
C GLN A 44 12.66 -19.17 -2.48
N VAL A 45 13.93 -19.55 -2.67
CA VAL A 45 14.63 -19.52 -3.96
C VAL A 45 13.78 -20.21 -5.03
N CYS A 46 13.74 -19.68 -6.24
CA CYS A 46 12.97 -20.25 -7.34
C CYS A 46 13.48 -21.66 -7.66
N GLY A 47 12.59 -22.63 -7.86
CA GLY A 47 12.99 -24.01 -8.17
C GLY A 47 13.73 -24.10 -9.51
N GLU A 48 13.03 -23.75 -10.60
CA GLU A 48 13.59 -23.66 -11.96
C GLU A 48 13.17 -22.31 -12.59
N GLY A 49 14.05 -21.70 -13.41
CA GLY A 49 13.77 -20.44 -14.12
C GLY A 49 14.73 -19.30 -13.78
N ARG A 50 14.43 -18.09 -14.31
CA ARG A 50 15.20 -16.88 -14.00
C ARG A 50 14.72 -16.30 -12.68
N GLN A 51 15.65 -15.98 -11.79
CA GLN A 51 15.34 -15.36 -10.50
C GLN A 51 16.12 -14.08 -10.27
N ASP A 52 15.43 -13.08 -9.72
CA ASP A 52 16.03 -11.87 -9.18
C ASP A 52 15.66 -11.81 -7.69
N ALA A 53 16.68 -11.75 -6.81
CA ALA A 53 16.46 -11.59 -5.38
C ALA A 53 16.16 -10.12 -5.08
N VAL A 54 15.00 -9.85 -4.46
CA VAL A 54 14.64 -8.49 -4.07
C VAL A 54 14.49 -8.41 -2.56
N LYS A 55 15.27 -7.50 -1.97
CA LYS A 55 15.16 -7.18 -0.54
C LYS A 55 13.94 -6.31 -0.33
N LEU A 56 12.85 -6.91 0.13
CA LEU A 56 11.61 -6.18 0.39
C LEU A 56 11.48 -5.88 1.89
N HIS A 57 11.14 -4.64 2.19
CA HIS A 57 10.57 -4.30 3.47
C HIS A 57 9.10 -4.72 3.45
N VAL A 58 8.82 -5.90 3.99
CA VAL A 58 7.47 -6.44 4.04
C VAL A 58 6.80 -5.96 5.32
N THR A 59 5.81 -5.07 5.19
CA THR A 59 4.97 -4.67 6.31
C THR A 59 4.02 -5.83 6.65
N PRO A 60 3.95 -6.29 7.91
CA PRO A 60 2.93 -7.25 8.31
C PRO A 60 1.53 -6.68 8.02
N GLY A 61 0.71 -7.42 7.28
CA GLY A 61 -0.71 -7.10 7.18
C GLY A 61 -1.32 -7.08 8.57
N GLN A 62 -1.93 -5.95 8.95
CA GLN A 62 -2.66 -5.85 10.20
C GLN A 62 -3.82 -6.86 10.12
N ALA A 63 -3.82 -7.85 11.02
CA ALA A 63 -4.89 -8.85 11.06
C ALA A 63 -6.24 -8.11 11.15
N ALA A 64 -7.14 -8.42 10.22
CA ALA A 64 -8.48 -7.82 10.23
C ALA A 64 -9.13 -8.10 11.59
N PRO A 65 -9.80 -7.10 12.21
CA PRO A 65 -10.46 -7.32 13.49
C PRO A 65 -11.48 -8.44 13.39
N SER A 66 -11.32 -9.47 14.22
CA SER A 66 -12.18 -10.64 14.32
C SER A 66 -13.55 -10.23 14.88
N GLY A 67 -14.44 -9.74 14.01
CA GLY A 67 -15.83 -9.48 14.39
C GLY A 67 -16.60 -10.78 14.64
N PRO A 68 -17.65 -10.75 15.49
CA PRO A 68 -18.47 -11.93 15.79
C PRO A 68 -19.08 -12.51 14.51
N THR A 69 -18.75 -13.78 14.26
CA THR A 69 -19.16 -14.52 13.06
C THR A 69 -20.59 -15.01 13.24
N THR A 70 -21.57 -14.34 12.63
CA THR A 70 -22.91 -14.93 12.50
C THR A 70 -22.83 -16.16 11.58
N PRO A 71 -23.57 -17.25 11.88
CA PRO A 71 -23.56 -18.46 11.06
C PRO A 71 -24.23 -18.15 9.71
N ARG A 72 -23.41 -17.74 8.74
CA ARG A 72 -23.80 -17.64 7.33
C ARG A 72 -23.72 -19.05 6.73
N LYS A 73 -24.63 -19.36 5.78
CA LYS A 73 -24.52 -20.53 4.88
C LYS A 73 -23.06 -20.74 4.50
N ALA A 74 -22.58 -21.99 4.50
CA ALA A 74 -21.23 -22.37 4.11
C ALA A 74 -20.82 -21.64 2.83
N TYR A 75 -20.11 -20.52 3.00
CA TYR A 75 -19.65 -19.70 1.90
C TYR A 75 -18.41 -20.39 1.37
N LYS A 76 -18.54 -21.05 0.22
CA LYS A 76 -17.38 -21.54 -0.51
C LYS A 76 -16.71 -20.31 -1.10
N ALA A 77 -15.62 -19.88 -0.46
CA ALA A 77 -14.89 -18.73 -0.94
C ALA A 77 -14.41 -18.99 -2.37
N PRO A 78 -14.56 -18.02 -3.27
CA PRO A 78 -14.07 -18.16 -4.64
C PRO A 78 -12.54 -18.31 -4.58
N THR A 79 -12.01 -19.28 -5.32
CA THR A 79 -10.56 -19.54 -5.44
C THR A 79 -9.79 -18.39 -6.10
N GLU A 80 -10.50 -17.42 -6.69
CA GLU A 80 -9.94 -16.18 -7.20
C GLU A 80 -10.76 -15.00 -6.67
N ALA A 81 -10.08 -13.94 -6.25
CA ALA A 81 -10.70 -12.67 -5.95
C ALA A 81 -11.17 -12.01 -7.25
N VAL A 82 -12.44 -12.18 -7.61
CA VAL A 82 -13.02 -11.57 -8.82
C VAL A 82 -13.73 -10.29 -8.45
N LEU A 83 -13.24 -9.16 -8.97
CA LEU A 83 -13.86 -7.85 -8.79
C LEU A 83 -14.30 -7.27 -10.12
N VAL A 84 -15.52 -6.73 -10.17
CA VAL A 84 -16.09 -6.14 -11.38
C VAL A 84 -16.29 -4.65 -11.16
N PHE A 85 -15.68 -3.82 -11.99
CA PHE A 85 -15.79 -2.37 -11.91
C PHE A 85 -16.70 -1.83 -13.02
N THR A 86 -17.41 -0.77 -12.70
CA THR A 86 -18.22 0.00 -13.65
C THR A 86 -17.90 1.47 -13.53
N TYR A 87 -17.97 2.23 -14.63
CA TYR A 87 -17.75 3.68 -14.61
C TYR A 87 -19.05 4.46 -14.79
N ASP A 88 -19.26 5.48 -13.95
CA ASP A 88 -20.38 6.42 -14.04
C ASP A 88 -19.90 7.79 -14.57
N PRO A 89 -20.14 8.11 -15.85
CA PRO A 89 -19.66 9.34 -16.47
C PRO A 89 -20.55 10.57 -16.20
N ARG A 90 -21.65 10.44 -15.44
CA ARG A 90 -22.66 11.50 -15.31
C ARG A 90 -22.11 12.84 -14.81
N GLU A 91 -21.08 12.79 -13.96
CA GLU A 91 -20.45 13.96 -13.35
C GLU A 91 -19.01 14.16 -13.87
N GLU A 92 -18.70 13.64 -15.08
CA GLU A 92 -17.39 13.78 -15.71
C GLU A 92 -17.04 15.27 -15.96
N PRO A 93 -15.89 15.77 -15.46
CA PRO A 93 -15.52 17.17 -15.63
C PRO A 93 -15.15 17.49 -17.07
N VAL A 94 -15.40 18.74 -17.46
CA VAL A 94 -14.93 19.27 -18.75
C VAL A 94 -13.42 19.11 -18.86
N GLY A 95 -12.96 18.56 -19.98
CA GLY A 95 -11.55 18.30 -20.26
C GLY A 95 -11.12 16.85 -20.03
N PHE A 96 -11.92 16.05 -19.33
CA PHE A 96 -11.79 14.60 -19.33
C PHE A 96 -12.65 14.01 -20.45
N THR A 97 -12.18 12.93 -21.06
CA THR A 97 -13.02 12.13 -21.95
C THR A 97 -13.25 10.75 -21.36
N THR A 98 -14.47 10.28 -21.49
CA THR A 98 -14.85 8.95 -21.03
C THR A 98 -13.95 7.88 -21.62
N GLU A 99 -13.56 7.98 -22.89
CA GLU A 99 -12.67 7.01 -23.55
C GLU A 99 -11.30 6.92 -22.87
N ARG A 100 -10.72 8.08 -22.49
CA ARG A 100 -9.43 8.12 -21.79
C ARG A 100 -9.56 7.62 -20.36
N MET A 101 -10.65 7.97 -19.68
CA MET A 101 -10.95 7.46 -18.35
C MET A 101 -11.07 5.93 -18.34
N GLU A 102 -11.83 5.36 -19.28
CA GLU A 102 -11.94 3.91 -19.43
C GLU A 102 -10.60 3.22 -19.76
N ALA A 103 -9.78 3.85 -20.61
CA ALA A 103 -8.43 3.35 -20.90
C ALA A 103 -7.54 3.36 -19.64
N ALA A 104 -7.63 4.40 -18.82
CA ALA A 104 -6.91 4.51 -17.55
C ALA A 104 -7.39 3.46 -16.53
N ILE A 105 -8.71 3.22 -16.44
CA ILE A 105 -9.28 2.16 -15.59
C ILE A 105 -8.70 0.79 -15.96
N ARG A 106 -8.76 0.42 -17.25
CA ARG A 106 -8.22 -0.86 -17.74
C ARG A 106 -6.72 -0.98 -17.50
N SER A 107 -5.98 0.11 -17.69
CA SER A 107 -4.53 0.14 -17.43
C SER A 107 -4.20 -0.03 -15.95
N ALA A 108 -4.92 0.66 -15.06
CA ALA A 108 -4.76 0.53 -13.61
C ALA A 108 -5.10 -0.89 -13.12
N MET A 109 -6.15 -1.51 -13.66
CA MET A 109 -6.46 -2.91 -13.40
C MET A 109 -5.34 -3.85 -13.85
N GLY A 110 -4.84 -3.66 -15.08
CA GLY A 110 -3.72 -4.42 -15.63
C GLY A 110 -2.47 -4.32 -14.76
N ALA A 111 -2.18 -3.13 -14.22
CA ALA A 111 -1.04 -2.91 -13.33
C ALA A 111 -1.12 -3.78 -12.06
N TRP A 112 -2.30 -3.94 -11.45
CA TRP A 112 -2.48 -4.84 -10.30
C TRP A 112 -2.47 -6.32 -10.68
N MET A 113 -3.15 -6.70 -11.77
CA MET A 113 -3.20 -8.10 -12.23
C MET A 113 -1.84 -8.64 -12.69
N ALA A 114 -0.86 -7.76 -12.97
CA ALA A 114 0.50 -8.18 -13.35
C ALA A 114 1.27 -8.90 -12.23
N GLY A 115 0.89 -8.74 -10.96
CA GLY A 115 1.57 -9.36 -9.83
C GLY A 115 0.71 -9.68 -8.61
N CYS A 116 -0.56 -9.25 -8.58
CA CYS A 116 -1.53 -9.63 -7.57
C CYS A 116 -2.46 -10.75 -8.05
N GLN A 117 -2.74 -11.72 -7.18
CA GLN A 117 -3.64 -12.86 -7.38
C GLN A 117 -5.11 -12.42 -7.30
N VAL A 118 -5.50 -11.59 -8.25
CA VAL A 118 -6.84 -11.01 -8.35
C VAL A 118 -7.24 -10.95 -9.82
N ARG A 119 -8.53 -11.10 -10.08
CA ARG A 119 -9.11 -10.91 -11.41
C ARG A 119 -10.01 -9.68 -11.40
N LEU A 120 -9.59 -8.66 -12.14
CA LEU A 120 -10.30 -7.39 -12.25
C LEU A 120 -10.94 -7.29 -13.63
N THR A 121 -12.25 -7.05 -13.67
CA THR A 121 -12.99 -6.91 -14.93
C THR A 121 -13.61 -5.51 -15.03
N TYR A 122 -13.46 -4.86 -16.17
CA TYR A 122 -14.23 -3.66 -16.50
C TYR A 122 -15.53 -4.04 -17.22
N ALA A 123 -16.68 -3.81 -16.60
CA ALA A 123 -17.99 -4.15 -17.15
C ALA A 123 -18.65 -3.00 -17.95
N GLY A 124 -17.90 -1.93 -18.24
CA GLY A 124 -18.42 -0.79 -18.99
C GLY A 124 -19.07 0.28 -18.11
N ARG A 125 -19.93 1.07 -18.74
CA ARG A 125 -20.58 2.22 -18.12
C ARG A 125 -21.83 1.78 -17.37
N ALA A 126 -22.01 2.27 -16.15
CA ALA A 126 -23.25 2.07 -15.39
C ALA A 126 -23.42 3.18 -14.35
N PRO A 127 -24.66 3.59 -14.02
CA PRO A 127 -24.88 4.49 -12.90
C PRO A 127 -24.28 3.93 -11.61
N ALA A 128 -23.62 4.76 -10.81
CA ALA A 128 -23.09 4.34 -9.53
C ALA A 128 -24.24 3.88 -8.61
N LYS A 129 -24.10 2.68 -8.04
CA LYS A 129 -24.98 2.18 -6.97
C LYS A 129 -24.14 1.85 -5.76
N LEU A 130 -24.55 2.36 -4.60
CA LEU A 130 -23.89 2.15 -3.32
C LEU A 130 -24.79 1.33 -2.38
N PRO A 131 -24.21 0.55 -1.45
CA PRO A 131 -22.78 0.28 -1.32
C PRO A 131 -22.22 -0.52 -2.51
N GLY A 132 -20.92 -0.38 -2.76
CA GLY A 132 -20.20 -1.26 -3.68
C GLY A 132 -20.12 -2.69 -3.15
N THR A 133 -19.91 -3.64 -4.05
CA THR A 133 -19.67 -5.05 -3.73
C THR A 133 -18.55 -5.60 -4.60
N ALA A 134 -18.12 -6.85 -4.35
CA ALA A 134 -17.13 -7.50 -5.20
C ALA A 134 -17.61 -7.60 -6.67
N GLU A 135 -18.90 -7.87 -6.85
CA GLU A 135 -19.55 -7.99 -8.16
C GLU A 135 -19.83 -6.63 -8.81
N ARG A 136 -19.62 -5.52 -8.09
CA ARG A 136 -19.86 -4.17 -8.58
C ARG A 136 -19.13 -3.11 -7.75
N VAL A 137 -17.96 -2.69 -8.22
CA VAL A 137 -17.19 -1.58 -7.69
C VAL A 137 -17.42 -0.34 -8.58
N PRO A 138 -18.27 0.62 -8.18
CA PRO A 138 -18.52 1.80 -9.00
C PRO A 138 -17.33 2.76 -8.95
N ILE A 139 -16.89 3.26 -10.10
CA ILE A 139 -15.98 4.39 -10.26
C ILE A 139 -16.82 5.59 -10.68
N ARG A 140 -16.73 6.71 -9.96
CA ARG A 140 -17.51 7.92 -10.26
C ARG A 140 -16.75 9.18 -9.92
N TRP A 141 -17.20 10.29 -10.48
CA TRP A 141 -16.82 11.63 -10.04
C TRP A 141 -17.73 12.08 -8.90
N GLU A 142 -17.13 12.74 -7.91
CA GLU A 142 -17.83 13.17 -6.70
C GLU A 142 -17.45 14.64 -6.38
N PRO A 143 -17.99 15.61 -7.13
CA PRO A 143 -17.58 17.02 -7.04
C PRO A 143 -17.88 17.68 -5.68
N LYS A 144 -18.85 17.15 -4.93
CA LYS A 144 -19.35 17.76 -3.68
C LYS A 144 -18.62 17.26 -2.44
N TYR A 145 -18.05 16.06 -2.48
CA TYR A 145 -17.60 15.35 -1.27
C TYR A 145 -16.11 15.55 -0.96
N LEU A 146 -15.35 16.13 -1.89
CA LEU A 146 -13.90 16.31 -1.76
C LEU A 146 -13.52 17.80 -1.91
N ARG A 147 -13.94 18.62 -0.92
CA ARG A 147 -13.33 19.95 -0.69
C ARG A 147 -11.86 19.86 -0.21
N SER A 148 -11.33 18.66 -0.09
CA SER A 148 -9.95 18.37 0.30
C SER A 148 -9.04 18.28 -0.93
N ASN A 149 -7.74 18.49 -0.73
CA ASN A 149 -6.70 18.29 -1.76
C ASN A 149 -6.47 16.80 -2.11
N VAL A 150 -7.44 15.94 -1.85
CA VAL A 150 -7.37 14.50 -2.12
C VAL A 150 -7.93 14.25 -3.51
N ALA A 151 -7.18 13.52 -4.34
CA ALA A 151 -7.55 13.25 -5.73
C ALA A 151 -8.67 12.19 -5.85
N GLY A 152 -8.78 11.28 -4.88
CA GLY A 152 -9.83 10.28 -4.84
C GLY A 152 -9.91 9.54 -3.51
N THR A 153 -10.89 8.66 -3.41
CA THR A 153 -10.99 7.66 -2.34
C THR A 153 -11.50 6.35 -2.91
N GLY A 154 -10.89 5.25 -2.49
CA GLY A 154 -11.23 3.90 -2.88
C GLY A 154 -11.62 3.04 -1.68
N GLY A 155 -12.50 2.08 -1.92
CA GLY A 155 -12.83 1.02 -0.97
C GLY A 155 -13.95 0.14 -1.49
N LEU A 156 -14.01 -1.10 -1.02
CA LEU A 156 -15.00 -2.05 -1.52
C LEU A 156 -16.45 -1.58 -1.26
N ALA A 157 -16.71 -0.99 -0.09
CA ALA A 157 -18.05 -0.59 0.33
C ALA A 157 -18.57 0.67 -0.38
N HIS A 158 -17.70 1.56 -0.85
CA HIS A 158 -18.11 2.84 -1.47
C HIS A 158 -17.62 3.02 -2.91
N GLY A 159 -16.90 2.04 -3.45
CA GLY A 159 -16.30 2.12 -4.77
C GLY A 159 -15.10 3.07 -4.81
N ILE A 160 -14.89 3.68 -5.98
CA ILE A 160 -13.90 4.73 -6.20
C ILE A 160 -14.65 6.03 -6.48
N ALA A 161 -14.41 7.05 -5.66
CA ALA A 161 -14.89 8.40 -5.85
C ALA A 161 -13.72 9.32 -6.19
N LEU A 162 -13.80 10.00 -7.33
CA LEU A 162 -12.74 10.87 -7.84
C LEU A 162 -13.10 12.34 -7.66
N ASN A 163 -12.09 13.14 -7.33
CA ASN A 163 -12.21 14.59 -7.23
C ASN A 163 -12.03 15.23 -8.62
N VAL A 164 -12.68 16.35 -8.87
CA VAL A 164 -12.62 17.04 -10.17
C VAL A 164 -11.38 17.96 -10.32
N TRP A 165 -10.50 18.02 -9.31
CA TRP A 165 -9.44 19.03 -9.17
C TRP A 165 -8.03 18.49 -9.41
N PHE A 166 -7.86 17.27 -9.91
CA PHE A 166 -6.55 16.73 -10.28
C PHE A 166 -6.33 16.75 -11.80
N ARG A 167 -5.06 16.73 -12.22
CA ARG A 167 -4.69 16.81 -13.64
C ARG A 167 -4.91 15.47 -14.31
N GLU A 168 -5.35 15.48 -15.57
CA GLU A 168 -5.61 14.24 -16.31
C GLU A 168 -4.39 13.31 -16.41
N GLU A 169 -3.18 13.86 -16.46
CA GLU A 169 -1.93 13.08 -16.42
C GLU A 169 -1.71 12.27 -15.13
N ASP A 170 -2.34 12.67 -14.01
CA ASP A 170 -2.30 11.92 -12.75
C ASP A 170 -3.33 10.79 -12.69
N MET A 171 -4.27 10.71 -13.65
CA MET A 171 -5.42 9.79 -13.62
C MET A 171 -5.02 8.32 -13.43
N LEU A 172 -4.06 7.84 -14.21
CA LEU A 172 -3.61 6.45 -14.11
C LEU A 172 -3.06 6.15 -12.71
N ARG A 173 -2.23 7.05 -12.18
CA ARG A 173 -1.62 6.92 -10.85
C ARG A 173 -2.69 6.90 -9.75
N VAL A 174 -3.63 7.84 -9.79
CA VAL A 174 -4.72 7.95 -8.83
C VAL A 174 -5.60 6.70 -8.88
N LEU A 175 -6.06 6.29 -10.07
CA LEU A 175 -6.85 5.06 -10.20
C LEU A 175 -6.12 3.82 -9.70
N THR A 176 -4.83 3.69 -9.99
CA THR A 176 -4.04 2.56 -9.51
C THR A 176 -3.96 2.56 -7.97
N HIS A 177 -3.78 3.73 -7.35
CA HIS A 177 -3.82 3.90 -5.89
C HIS A 177 -5.19 3.50 -5.31
N GLU A 178 -6.27 4.04 -5.86
CA GLU A 178 -7.62 3.79 -5.32
C GLU A 178 -8.07 2.34 -5.52
N ILE A 179 -7.66 1.68 -6.61
CA ILE A 179 -7.87 0.23 -6.77
C ILE A 179 -7.15 -0.54 -5.66
N GLY A 180 -5.94 -0.13 -5.25
CA GLY A 180 -5.25 -0.71 -4.10
C GLY A 180 -6.10 -0.67 -2.82
N HIS A 181 -6.81 0.43 -2.56
CA HIS A 181 -7.73 0.50 -1.42
C HIS A 181 -8.95 -0.42 -1.58
N VAL A 182 -9.50 -0.57 -2.78
CA VAL A 182 -10.57 -1.55 -3.06
C VAL A 182 -10.09 -2.98 -2.74
N LEU A 183 -8.84 -3.27 -3.09
CA LEU A 183 -8.13 -4.53 -2.78
C LEU A 183 -7.78 -4.68 -1.30
N GLY A 184 -8.06 -3.68 -0.46
CA GLY A 184 -7.88 -3.73 0.99
C GLY A 184 -6.48 -3.33 1.46
N LEU A 185 -5.68 -2.67 0.61
CA LEU A 185 -4.36 -2.18 1.01
C LEU A 185 -4.50 -0.82 1.72
N PRO A 186 -3.87 -0.65 2.89
CA PRO A 186 -3.67 0.68 3.51
C PRO A 186 -2.48 1.42 2.89
N HIS A 187 -2.36 2.73 3.14
CA HIS A 187 -1.23 3.52 2.65
C HIS A 187 0.12 3.05 3.16
N ASN A 188 1.11 2.85 2.29
CA ASN A 188 2.46 2.42 2.68
C ASN A 188 3.47 3.57 2.52
N HIS A 189 3.59 4.41 3.55
CA HIS A 189 4.48 5.58 3.50
C HIS A 189 5.95 5.27 3.77
N ASP A 190 6.26 4.09 4.30
CA ASP A 190 7.63 3.65 4.57
C ASP A 190 8.37 3.30 3.28
N ASN A 191 7.64 2.91 2.22
CA ASN A 191 8.20 2.65 0.90
C ASN A 191 7.89 3.81 -0.07
N PRO A 192 8.87 4.65 -0.46
CA PRO A 192 8.66 5.74 -1.41
C PRO A 192 8.55 5.28 -2.87
N GLU A 193 8.66 3.99 -3.16
CA GLU A 193 8.31 3.43 -4.47
C GLU A 193 6.87 2.93 -4.54
N SER A 194 6.23 2.70 -3.39
CA SER A 194 4.88 2.16 -3.31
C SER A 194 3.86 3.09 -3.98
N ILE A 195 2.97 2.51 -4.80
CA ILE A 195 1.83 3.26 -5.34
C ILE A 195 0.89 3.71 -4.23
N MET A 196 0.90 3.01 -3.09
CA MET A 196 0.13 3.33 -1.88
C MET A 196 0.78 4.42 -1.00
N SER A 197 1.87 5.07 -1.45
CA SER A 197 2.57 6.10 -0.68
C SER A 197 2.27 7.52 -1.15
N TYR A 198 1.97 8.43 -0.21
CA TYR A 198 1.98 9.88 -0.48
C TYR A 198 3.37 10.45 -0.73
N LEU A 199 4.40 9.78 -0.21
CA LEU A 199 5.79 10.21 -0.30
C LEU A 199 6.50 9.65 -1.52
N GLN A 200 5.74 9.12 -2.48
CA GLN A 200 6.26 8.44 -3.66
C GLN A 200 7.23 9.35 -4.43
N HIS A 201 8.38 8.81 -4.83
CA HIS A 201 9.35 9.53 -5.64
C HIS A 201 8.74 9.95 -7.00
N GLU A 202 9.14 11.10 -7.53
CA GLU A 202 8.58 11.66 -8.76
C GLU A 202 8.67 10.70 -9.96
N LYS A 203 9.82 10.01 -10.12
CA LYS A 203 10.00 8.98 -11.14
C LYS A 203 9.00 7.82 -11.02
N ALA A 204 8.68 7.41 -9.80
CA ALA A 204 7.70 6.36 -9.55
C ALA A 204 6.26 6.87 -9.71
N ARG A 205 6.01 8.15 -9.41
CA ARG A 205 4.70 8.80 -9.61
C ARG A 205 4.28 8.81 -11.08
N GLN A 206 5.18 9.15 -12.00
CA GLN A 206 4.81 9.34 -13.41
C GLN A 206 4.34 8.06 -14.11
N ALA A 207 4.65 6.87 -13.58
CA ALA A 207 4.38 5.61 -14.26
C ALA A 207 3.10 4.89 -13.81
N GLY A 208 2.45 5.32 -12.71
CA GLY A 208 1.36 4.54 -12.10
C GLY A 208 1.77 3.10 -11.75
N ARG A 209 3.07 2.89 -11.48
CA ARG A 209 3.66 1.56 -11.32
C ARG A 209 3.36 1.01 -9.93
N VAL A 210 2.85 -0.23 -9.88
CA VAL A 210 2.70 -0.99 -8.64
C VAL A 210 4.08 -1.56 -8.26
N SER A 211 4.53 -1.30 -7.03
CA SER A 211 5.82 -1.82 -6.56
C SER A 211 5.70 -3.30 -6.15
N GLU A 212 6.83 -3.99 -6.02
CA GLU A 212 6.83 -5.38 -5.55
C GLU A 212 6.28 -5.52 -4.11
N ALA A 213 6.56 -4.54 -3.25
CA ALA A 213 5.98 -4.49 -1.91
C ALA A 213 4.44 -4.38 -1.94
N ASP A 214 3.90 -3.65 -2.92
CA ASP A 214 2.45 -3.53 -3.11
C ASP A 214 1.83 -4.85 -3.59
N PHE A 215 2.48 -5.56 -4.53
CA PHE A 215 2.01 -6.88 -4.95
C PHE A 215 1.97 -7.88 -3.80
N LEU A 216 3.02 -7.89 -2.97
CA LEU A 216 3.07 -8.77 -1.80
C LEU A 216 1.96 -8.43 -0.80
N ALA A 217 1.75 -7.15 -0.50
CA ALA A 217 0.67 -6.69 0.38
C ALA A 217 -0.72 -7.06 -0.20
N CYS A 218 -0.90 -6.91 -1.51
CA CYS A 218 -2.12 -7.29 -2.21
C CYS A 218 -2.39 -8.79 -2.11
N ASN A 219 -1.40 -9.63 -2.36
CA ASN A 219 -1.53 -11.09 -2.24
C ASN A 219 -1.83 -11.53 -0.81
N GLN A 220 -1.26 -10.85 0.20
CA GLN A 220 -1.64 -11.08 1.61
C GLN A 220 -3.10 -10.68 1.88
N ALA A 221 -3.54 -9.53 1.38
CA ALA A 221 -4.92 -9.07 1.53
C ALA A 221 -5.93 -10.00 0.83
N MET A 222 -5.62 -10.47 -0.39
CA MET A 222 -6.46 -11.41 -1.12
C MET A 222 -6.57 -12.75 -0.39
N ARG A 223 -5.46 -13.28 0.14
CA ARG A 223 -5.47 -14.49 0.98
C ARG A 223 -6.36 -14.32 2.22
N ALA A 224 -6.17 -13.22 2.95
CA ALA A 224 -6.94 -12.95 4.17
C ALA A 224 -8.45 -12.80 3.89
N ARG A 225 -8.83 -12.25 2.73
CA ARG A 225 -10.23 -11.97 2.39
C ARG A 225 -10.94 -13.14 1.70
N PHE A 226 -10.25 -13.88 0.84
CA PHE A 226 -10.86 -14.89 -0.03
C PHE A 226 -10.41 -16.32 0.28
N GLY A 227 -9.50 -16.53 1.25
CA GLY A 227 -9.18 -17.86 1.75
C GLY A 227 -8.50 -18.76 0.72
N ASN A 228 -7.77 -18.18 -0.24
CA ASN A 228 -6.95 -18.95 -1.18
C ASN A 228 -5.91 -19.75 -0.37
N GLU A 229 -6.15 -21.04 -0.17
CA GLU A 229 -5.20 -21.97 0.44
C GLU A 229 -3.93 -21.96 -0.42
N GLU A 230 -2.81 -21.58 0.20
CA GLU A 230 -1.50 -21.76 -0.40
C GLU A 230 -1.22 -23.28 -0.48
N PRO A 231 -0.59 -23.81 -1.54
CA PRO A 231 0.19 -25.03 -1.36
C PRO A 231 1.12 -24.78 -0.17
N GLU A 232 1.01 -25.64 0.85
CA GLU A 232 1.61 -25.50 2.18
C GLU A 232 2.99 -24.81 2.15
N ALA A 233 3.01 -23.50 2.45
CA ALA A 233 4.26 -22.77 2.51
C ALA A 233 5.08 -23.32 3.69
N PRO A 234 6.37 -23.66 3.50
CA PRO A 234 7.30 -23.92 4.58
C PRO A 234 7.16 -22.84 5.64
N GLN A 235 6.85 -23.26 6.88
CA GLN A 235 6.54 -22.44 8.04
C GLN A 235 7.23 -21.07 7.97
N ALA A 236 6.48 -20.06 7.52
CA ALA A 236 6.98 -18.70 7.50
C ALA A 236 7.30 -18.30 8.93
N ALA A 237 8.50 -17.75 9.15
CA ALA A 237 8.88 -17.16 10.44
C ALA A 237 7.75 -16.23 10.94
N ALA A 238 7.58 -16.15 12.26
CA ALA A 238 6.55 -15.31 12.88
C ALA A 238 6.57 -13.89 12.28
N PRO A 239 5.41 -13.23 12.09
CA PRO A 239 5.38 -11.85 11.64
C PRO A 239 6.22 -11.02 12.60
N SER A 240 7.27 -10.39 12.07
CA SER A 240 8.08 -9.44 12.82
C SER A 240 7.16 -8.38 13.42
N GLN A 241 7.38 -8.09 14.70
CA GLN A 241 6.62 -7.12 15.48
C GLN A 241 6.34 -5.86 14.67
N PRO A 242 5.15 -5.25 14.80
CA PRO A 242 4.81 -4.01 14.10
C PRO A 242 5.78 -2.91 14.52
N GLY A 243 6.82 -2.70 13.71
CA GLY A 243 7.54 -1.43 13.73
C GLY A 243 6.54 -0.30 13.50
N SER A 244 6.81 0.87 14.08
CA SER A 244 5.94 2.04 13.92
C SER A 244 5.88 2.43 12.44
N ARG A 245 4.84 1.96 11.74
CA ARG A 245 4.51 2.38 10.39
C ARG A 245 4.30 3.88 10.39
N MET A 246 4.86 4.60 9.42
CA MET A 246 4.55 6.01 9.26
C MET A 246 3.06 6.21 9.01
N SER A 247 2.40 6.94 9.90
CA SER A 247 1.00 7.31 9.79
C SER A 247 0.77 8.32 8.66
N ASP A 248 -0.48 8.42 8.18
CA ASP A 248 -0.88 9.44 7.20
C ASP A 248 -0.52 10.85 7.68
N ARG A 249 -0.67 11.12 8.99
CA ARG A 249 -0.33 12.42 9.59
C ARG A 249 1.16 12.71 9.46
N GLU A 250 2.03 11.76 9.84
CA GLU A 250 3.48 11.91 9.73
C GLU A 250 3.92 12.04 8.27
N ALA A 251 3.31 11.28 7.35
CA ALA A 251 3.60 11.38 5.93
C ALA A 251 3.23 12.75 5.36
N VAL A 252 2.06 13.29 5.73
CA VAL A 252 1.65 14.64 5.34
C VAL A 252 2.58 15.71 5.93
N GLU A 253 3.00 15.56 7.18
CA GLU A 253 3.96 16.46 7.82
C GLU A 253 5.30 16.45 7.09
N LYS A 254 5.85 15.28 6.80
CA LYS A 254 7.08 15.11 6.03
C LYS A 254 6.98 15.68 4.61
N MET A 255 5.81 15.57 3.98
CA MET A 255 5.55 16.21 2.68
C MET A 255 5.57 17.74 2.79
N ARG A 256 4.94 18.30 3.82
CA ARG A 256 4.95 19.75 4.09
C ARG A 256 6.37 20.25 4.37
N GLU A 257 7.18 19.50 5.11
CA GLU A 257 8.58 19.81 5.34
C GLU A 257 9.39 19.86 4.03
N ARG A 258 9.24 18.85 3.15
CA ARG A 258 9.87 18.84 1.83
C ARG A 258 9.46 20.06 1.00
N TYR A 259 8.18 20.41 1.01
CA TYR A 259 7.67 21.59 0.32
C TYR A 259 8.26 22.88 0.88
N ARG A 260 8.32 23.04 2.20
CA ARG A 260 8.96 24.21 2.84
C ARG A 260 10.45 24.29 2.49
N ALA A 261 11.17 23.17 2.53
CA ALA A 261 12.58 23.12 2.18
C ALA A 261 12.84 23.50 0.72
N ALA A 262 12.00 23.03 -0.21
CA ALA A 262 12.11 23.33 -1.64
C ALA A 262 11.78 24.80 -1.98
N ASN A 263 10.99 25.47 -1.14
CA ASN A 263 10.57 26.87 -1.33
C ASN A 263 11.21 27.83 -0.32
N ALA A 264 12.16 27.38 0.49
CA ALA A 264 12.89 28.26 1.39
C ALA A 264 13.68 29.26 0.54
N PRO A 265 13.65 30.57 0.86
CA PRO A 265 14.47 31.55 0.16
C PRO A 265 15.93 31.10 0.25
N ALA A 266 16.64 31.09 -0.88
CA ALA A 266 18.06 30.78 -0.90
C ALA A 266 18.75 31.68 0.13
N ASP A 267 19.48 31.07 1.07
CA ASP A 267 20.19 31.80 2.11
C ASP A 267 21.29 32.65 1.46
N ASN A 268 20.93 33.89 1.11
CA ASN A 268 21.82 34.87 0.51
C ASN A 268 22.90 35.37 1.48
N SER A 269 22.92 34.90 2.74
CA SER A 269 23.97 35.27 3.69
C SER A 269 25.36 34.76 3.28
N ARG A 270 25.44 33.75 2.39
CA ARG A 270 26.69 33.27 1.79
C ARG A 270 27.28 34.19 0.72
N TRP A 271 26.53 35.20 0.27
CA TRP A 271 26.98 36.21 -0.70
C TRP A 271 27.16 37.58 -0.03
N ARG A 272 27.80 37.64 1.15
CA ARG A 272 28.38 38.91 1.59
C ARG A 272 29.68 39.12 0.83
N PRO A 273 29.78 40.10 -0.09
CA PRO A 273 31.07 40.44 -0.68
C PRO A 273 32.03 40.79 0.47
N ALA A 274 33.26 40.28 0.40
CA ALA A 274 34.31 40.67 1.33
C ALA A 274 34.41 42.20 1.30
N SER A 275 34.28 42.83 2.48
CA SER A 275 34.43 44.28 2.57
C SER A 275 35.86 44.66 2.16
N PRO A 276 36.02 45.74 1.37
CA PRO A 276 37.32 46.20 0.88
C PRO A 276 38.24 46.66 2.02
#